data_AF-A0A1H4R7V4-F1
#
_entry.id   AF-A0A1H4R7V4-F1
#
_cell.length_a   1.000
_cell.length_b   1.000
_cell.length_c   1.000
_cell.angle_alpha   90.00
_cell.angle_beta   90.00
_cell.angle_gamma   90.00
#
_symmetry.space_group_name_H-M   'P 1'
#
loop_
_entity.id
_entity.type
_entity.pdbx_description
1 polymer ?
#
loop_
_entity_poly.entity_id
_entity_poly.type
_entity_poly.pdbx_seq_one_letter_code
_entity_poly.pdbx_strand_id
1 'polypeptide(L)'
;MSERSTRSGPPPYRLTFDGATVTALPGQSVGAALMAAGIVAWRTTRREGRPRGLFCGIGVCFDCLITVDGRPGQRACLVPARDGMRLSAEGGDGGGRRDDGDRRGVDSRVDGEGKGGGGGDVD
;
A
#
# COMPACT_ATOMS: atom_id res chain seq x y z
N MET A 1 9.97 -32.32 12.33
CA MET A 1 9.33 -31.00 12.50
C MET A 1 10.44 -29.96 12.61
N SER A 2 10.75 -29.25 11.52
CA SER A 2 11.82 -28.23 11.54
C SER A 2 11.25 -26.89 11.97
N GLU A 3 11.75 -26.45 13.11
CA GLU A 3 11.53 -25.15 13.74
C GLU A 3 11.80 -24.03 12.73
N ARG A 4 10.75 -23.27 12.38
CA ARG A 4 10.88 -22.05 11.57
C ARG A 4 11.64 -21.02 12.40
N SER A 5 12.96 -21.07 12.24
CA SER A 5 13.89 -20.04 12.62
C SER A 5 13.32 -18.68 12.19
N THR A 6 12.92 -17.89 13.19
CA THR A 6 12.58 -16.48 13.05
C THR A 6 13.82 -15.73 12.57
N ARG A 7 14.09 -15.75 11.27
CA ARG A 7 15.09 -14.85 10.69
C ARG A 7 14.50 -13.44 10.80
N SER A 8 14.93 -12.73 11.84
CA SER A 8 14.88 -11.27 11.87
C SER A 8 15.67 -10.80 10.65
N GLY A 9 14.96 -10.59 9.55
CA GLY A 9 15.51 -10.04 8.32
C GLY A 9 15.82 -8.56 8.50
N PRO A 10 16.44 -7.93 7.49
CA PRO A 10 16.56 -6.47 7.48
C PRO A 10 15.18 -5.82 7.63
N PRO A 11 15.10 -4.60 8.16
CA PRO A 11 13.83 -3.90 8.29
C PRO A 11 13.17 -3.72 6.92
N PRO A 12 11.83 -3.63 6.86
CA PRO A 12 11.13 -3.37 5.62
C PRO A 12 11.50 -2.00 5.04
N TYR A 13 11.53 -1.93 3.72
CA TYR A 13 11.72 -0.69 2.96
C TYR A 13 10.40 0.06 2.82
N ARG A 14 10.46 1.40 2.86
CA ARG A 14 9.35 2.31 2.55
C ARG A 14 9.54 2.90 1.17
N LEU A 15 8.62 2.57 0.27
CA LEU A 15 8.49 3.12 -1.06
C LEU A 15 7.33 4.13 -1.06
N THR A 16 7.32 5.06 -2.02
CA THR A 16 6.15 5.92 -2.26
C THR A 16 5.60 5.62 -3.66
N PHE A 17 4.33 5.24 -3.78
CA PHE A 17 3.64 5.03 -5.05
C PHE A 17 2.46 5.99 -5.16
N ASP A 18 2.50 6.91 -6.16
CA ASP A 18 1.47 7.94 -6.38
C ASP A 18 1.09 8.72 -5.10
N GLY A 19 2.07 8.95 -4.22
CA GLY A 19 1.90 9.65 -2.94
C GLY A 19 1.56 8.74 -1.75
N ALA A 20 1.15 7.49 -1.97
CA ALA A 20 0.87 6.52 -0.93
C ALA A 20 2.13 5.75 -0.51
N THR A 21 2.28 5.46 0.78
CA THR A 21 3.40 4.65 1.27
C THR A 21 3.14 3.17 0.99
N VAL A 22 4.12 2.50 0.38
CA VAL A 22 4.11 1.06 0.11
C VAL A 22 5.27 0.41 0.87
N THR A 23 4.97 -0.66 1.61
CA THR A 23 5.99 -1.41 2.34
C THR A 23 6.54 -2.52 1.45
N ALA A 24 7.87 -2.67 1.37
CA ALA A 24 8.52 -3.78 0.71
C ALA A 24 9.42 -4.54 1.69
N LEU A 25 9.45 -5.86 1.55
CA LEU A 25 10.42 -6.69 2.27
C LEU A 25 11.75 -6.73 1.51
N PRO A 26 12.89 -6.82 2.22
CA PRO A 26 14.18 -7.04 1.58
C PRO A 26 14.15 -8.25 0.65
N GLY A 27 14.65 -8.06 -0.58
CA GLY A 27 14.66 -9.09 -1.63
C GLY A 27 13.43 -9.09 -2.53
N GLN A 28 12.39 -8.31 -2.24
CA GLN A 28 11.28 -8.13 -3.17
C GLN A 28 11.65 -7.22 -4.36
N SER A 29 11.01 -7.46 -5.49
CA SER A 29 10.92 -6.46 -6.56
C SER A 29 9.85 -5.42 -6.25
N VAL A 30 9.92 -4.27 -6.92
CA VAL A 30 8.87 -3.24 -6.87
C VAL A 30 7.51 -3.84 -7.22
N GLY A 31 7.44 -4.68 -8.26
CA GLY A 31 6.21 -5.36 -8.65
C GLY A 31 5.67 -6.28 -7.56
N ALA A 32 6.53 -7.04 -6.87
CA ALA A 32 6.12 -7.88 -5.76
C ALA A 32 5.63 -7.06 -4.55
N ALA A 33 6.28 -5.93 -4.27
CA ALA A 33 5.86 -5.02 -3.19
C ALA A 33 4.49 -4.41 -3.44
N LEU A 34 4.23 -3.94 -4.67
CA LEU A 34 2.92 -3.40 -5.06
C LEU A 34 1.82 -4.47 -4.94
N MET A 35 2.08 -5.69 -5.42
CA MET A 35 1.14 -6.81 -5.26
C MET A 35 0.86 -7.14 -3.79
N ALA A 36 1.90 -7.16 -2.94
CA ALA A 36 1.75 -7.39 -1.50
C ALA A 36 0.94 -6.30 -0.79
N ALA A 37 0.97 -5.07 -1.32
CA ALA A 37 0.13 -3.95 -0.86
C ALA A 37 -1.28 -3.95 -1.47
N GLY A 38 -1.65 -4.96 -2.27
CA GLY A 38 -2.95 -5.05 -2.93
C GLY A 38 -3.07 -4.24 -4.23
N ILE A 39 -1.99 -3.60 -4.69
CA ILE A 39 -1.96 -2.80 -5.92
C ILE A 39 -1.63 -3.72 -7.09
N VAL A 40 -2.68 -4.30 -7.69
CA VAL A 40 -2.54 -5.29 -8.78
C VAL A 40 -2.55 -4.68 -10.18
N ALA A 41 -2.99 -3.43 -10.30
CA ALA A 41 -2.98 -2.67 -11.55
C ALA A 41 -2.62 -1.21 -11.28
N TRP A 42 -1.74 -0.65 -12.10
CA TRP A 42 -1.20 0.71 -11.93
C TRP A 42 -1.00 1.43 -13.27
N ARG A 43 -1.39 0.82 -14.38
CA ARG A 43 -1.47 1.52 -15.67
C ARG A 43 -2.63 0.96 -16.48
N THR A 44 -2.94 1.59 -17.60
CA THR A 44 -3.98 1.14 -18.53
C THR A 44 -3.44 0.98 -19.95
N THR A 45 -4.10 0.16 -20.77
CA THR A 45 -3.78 0.10 -22.21
C THR A 45 -4.23 1.37 -22.91
N ARG A 46 -3.41 1.89 -23.84
CA ARG A 46 -3.69 3.16 -24.54
C ARG A 46 -5.01 3.19 -25.32
N ARG A 47 -5.46 2.04 -25.84
CA ARG A 47 -6.62 1.93 -26.73
C ARG A 47 -7.91 1.61 -25.99
N GLU A 48 -7.86 0.65 -25.08
CA GLU A 48 -9.06 0.06 -24.46
C GLU A 48 -9.15 0.35 -22.96
N GLY A 49 -8.17 1.05 -22.37
CA GLY A 49 -8.18 1.39 -20.95
C GLY A 49 -8.05 0.19 -20.01
N ARG A 50 -7.67 -0.99 -20.50
CA ARG A 50 -7.64 -2.21 -19.67
C ARG A 50 -6.59 -2.09 -18.58
N PRO A 51 -6.90 -2.43 -17.32
CA PRO A 51 -5.95 -2.36 -16.21
C PRO A 51 -4.78 -3.32 -16.44
N ARG A 52 -3.56 -2.84 -16.22
CA ARG A 52 -2.32 -3.60 -16.34
C ARG A 52 -1.45 -3.42 -15.10
N GLY A 53 -0.72 -4.47 -14.76
CA GLY A 53 0.18 -4.53 -13.62
C GLY A 53 1.09 -5.76 -13.72
N LEU A 54 1.34 -6.43 -12.59
CA LEU A 54 2.17 -7.64 -12.60
C LEU A 54 1.43 -8.82 -13.24
N PHE A 55 1.98 -9.34 -14.33
CA PHE A 55 1.47 -10.55 -15.00
C PHE A 55 2.50 -11.68 -15.02
N CYS A 56 3.54 -11.57 -15.87
CA CYS A 56 4.50 -12.66 -16.05
C CYS A 56 5.55 -12.78 -14.93
N GLY A 57 5.81 -11.72 -14.16
CA GLY A 57 6.88 -11.70 -13.14
C GLY A 57 8.32 -11.77 -13.64
N ILE A 58 8.57 -12.11 -14.91
CA ILE A 58 9.90 -12.38 -15.48
C ILE A 58 10.38 -11.32 -16.49
N GLY A 59 9.58 -10.28 -16.74
CA GLY A 59 9.97 -9.14 -17.57
C GLY A 59 9.78 -9.28 -19.08
N VAL A 60 9.07 -10.32 -19.56
CA VAL A 60 8.81 -10.55 -21.00
C VAL A 60 7.53 -9.88 -21.51
N CYS A 61 6.51 -9.70 -20.67
CA CYS A 61 5.19 -9.23 -21.12
C CYS A 61 5.03 -7.71 -21.25
N PHE A 62 5.90 -6.92 -20.60
CA PHE A 62 5.80 -5.45 -20.55
C PHE A 62 4.46 -4.88 -20.02
N ASP A 63 3.68 -5.65 -19.27
CA ASP A 63 2.44 -5.14 -18.64
C ASP A 63 2.71 -4.39 -17.33
N CYS A 64 3.82 -4.70 -16.65
CA CYS A 64 4.19 -4.17 -15.35
C CYS A 64 5.04 -2.89 -15.44
N LEU A 65 4.89 -2.09 -16.49
CA LEU A 65 5.71 -0.90 -16.64
C LEU A 65 5.33 0.18 -15.61
N ILE A 66 6.34 0.88 -15.11
CA ILE A 66 6.23 1.88 -14.05
C ILE A 66 7.32 2.96 -14.22
N THR A 67 7.11 4.12 -13.63
CA THR A 67 8.16 5.13 -13.46
C THR A 67 8.84 4.94 -12.10
N VAL A 68 10.18 4.86 -12.08
CA VAL A 68 10.98 4.75 -10.85
C VAL A 68 11.94 5.92 -10.79
N ASP A 69 11.85 6.74 -9.74
CA ASP A 69 12.72 7.89 -9.51
C ASP A 69 12.83 8.79 -10.75
N GLY A 70 11.69 9.04 -11.41
CA GLY A 70 11.59 9.86 -12.63
C GLY A 70 11.98 9.16 -13.93
N ARG A 71 12.38 7.88 -13.90
CA ARG A 71 12.71 7.09 -15.10
C ARG A 71 11.50 6.26 -15.54
N PRO A 72 10.82 6.59 -16.65
CA PRO A 72 9.68 5.83 -17.14
C PRO A 72 10.11 4.50 -17.78
N GLY A 73 9.14 3.64 -18.14
CA GLY A 73 9.39 2.41 -18.90
C GLY A 73 10.10 1.32 -18.13
N GLN A 74 10.19 1.41 -16.80
CA GLN A 74 10.84 0.38 -15.99
C GLN A 74 9.91 -0.80 -15.78
N ARG A 75 10.45 -2.01 -15.87
CA ARG A 75 9.68 -3.24 -15.59
C ARG A 75 9.67 -3.48 -14.09
N ALA A 76 8.57 -3.15 -13.41
CA ALA A 76 8.45 -3.27 -11.96
C ALA A 76 8.84 -4.67 -11.43
N CYS A 77 8.57 -5.72 -12.22
CA CYS A 77 8.95 -7.10 -11.87
C CYS A 77 10.45 -7.34 -11.77
N LEU A 78 11.28 -6.54 -12.45
CA LEU A 78 12.74 -6.69 -12.49
C LEU A 78 13.47 -5.65 -11.63
N VAL A 79 12.79 -4.58 -11.19
CA VAL A 79 13.40 -3.55 -10.35
C VAL A 79 13.41 -4.04 -8.91
N PRO A 80 14.59 -4.23 -8.26
CA PRO A 80 14.66 -4.56 -6.85
C PRO A 80 14.14 -3.38 -6.01
N ALA A 81 13.27 -3.65 -5.03
CA ALA A 81 12.80 -2.61 -4.12
C ALA A 81 13.96 -2.11 -3.24
N ARG A 82 14.03 -0.80 -3.02
CA ARG A 82 14.97 -0.14 -2.11
C ARG A 82 14.24 0.91 -1.29
N ASP A 83 14.75 1.18 -0.12
CA ASP A 83 14.18 2.22 0.75
C ASP A 83 14.21 3.59 0.07
N GLY A 84 13.15 4.36 0.23
CA GLY A 84 13.02 5.72 -0.27
C GLY A 84 12.69 5.88 -1.76
N MET A 85 12.47 4.81 -2.53
CA MET A 85 12.12 4.95 -3.95
C MET A 85 10.79 5.69 -4.14
N ARG A 86 10.73 6.51 -5.20
CA ARG A 86 9.50 7.14 -5.69
C ARG A 86 9.03 6.45 -6.95
N LEU A 87 7.78 6.01 -6.92
CA LEU A 87 7.13 5.22 -7.95
C LEU A 87 5.88 5.96 -8.44
N SER A 88 5.61 5.88 -9.73
CA SER A 88 4.35 6.37 -10.29
C SER A 88 3.87 5.57 -11.50
N ALA A 89 2.55 5.56 -11.70
CA ALA A 89 1.90 4.98 -12.86
C ALA A 89 2.47 5.52 -14.19
N GLU A 90 2.61 4.66 -15.21
CA GLU A 90 2.95 5.13 -16.55
C GLU A 90 1.77 5.91 -17.15
N GLY A 91 2.02 7.16 -17.55
CA GLY A 91 0.98 8.03 -18.08
C GLY A 91 0.03 8.58 -17.01
N GLY A 92 0.32 8.34 -15.73
CA GLY A 92 -0.32 9.04 -14.62
C GLY A 92 0.19 10.47 -14.58
N ASP A 93 -0.63 11.38 -15.08
CA ASP A 93 -0.55 12.82 -14.95
C ASP A 93 -0.74 13.26 -13.48
N GLY A 94 0.14 12.82 -12.57
CA GLY A 94 0.33 13.43 -11.24
C GLY A 94 -0.93 13.76 -10.42
N GLY A 95 -2.02 13.01 -10.61
CA GLY A 95 -3.35 13.31 -10.04
C GLY A 95 -3.49 12.87 -8.59
N GLY A 96 -2.65 13.41 -7.70
CA GLY A 96 -2.91 13.35 -6.27
C GLY A 96 -4.19 14.12 -5.93
N ARG A 97 -5.25 13.39 -5.54
CA ARG A 97 -6.30 13.69 -4.54
C ARG A 97 -7.43 12.67 -4.75
N ARG A 98 -7.85 11.88 -3.75
CA ARG A 98 -8.37 12.33 -2.45
C ARG A 98 -7.87 11.48 -1.28
N ASP A 99 -7.40 12.19 -0.26
CA ASP A 99 -7.58 11.81 1.13
C ASP A 99 -9.09 11.60 1.37
N ASP A 100 -9.52 10.35 1.46
CA ASP A 100 -10.82 9.95 1.98
C ASP A 100 -10.60 9.22 3.31
N GLY A 101 -10.68 10.00 4.40
CA GLY A 101 -11.24 9.49 5.64
C GLY A 101 -10.27 9.06 6.72
N ASP A 102 -9.94 10.01 7.58
CA ASP A 102 -9.82 9.84 9.03
C ASP A 102 -10.58 8.60 9.56
N ARG A 103 -9.84 7.64 10.12
CA ARG A 103 -10.32 6.77 11.20
C ARG A 103 -9.28 6.72 12.30
N ARG A 104 -9.08 7.86 12.97
CA ARG A 104 -8.67 7.83 14.38
C ARG A 104 -9.88 7.38 15.20
N GLY A 105 -10.07 6.06 15.27
CA GLY A 105 -10.83 5.44 16.35
C GLY A 105 -9.94 5.39 17.60
N VAL A 106 -9.62 6.57 18.12
CA VAL A 106 -8.99 6.76 19.43
C VAL A 106 -10.10 6.70 20.50
N ASP A 107 -9.73 6.12 21.62
CA ASP A 107 -10.50 5.63 22.75
C ASP A 107 -11.72 6.46 23.18
N SER A 108 -12.88 5.81 23.25
CA SER A 108 -13.96 6.25 24.13
C SER A 108 -13.76 5.61 25.50
N ARG A 109 -12.81 6.15 26.28
CA ARG A 109 -12.93 6.14 27.74
C ARG A 109 -13.66 7.41 28.13
N VAL A 110 -14.93 7.29 28.47
CA VAL A 110 -15.59 8.28 29.33
C VAL A 110 -15.79 7.61 30.67
N ASP A 111 -14.83 7.86 31.55
CA ASP A 111 -14.96 7.66 32.98
C ASP A 111 -15.78 8.81 33.56
N GLY A 112 -16.69 8.50 34.49
CA GLY A 112 -16.93 9.40 35.62
C GLY A 112 -18.33 9.99 35.81
N GLU A 113 -19.01 9.44 36.81
CA GLU A 113 -19.79 10.12 37.87
C GLU A 113 -21.20 10.69 37.62
N GLY A 114 -22.13 10.37 38.55
CA GLY A 114 -23.10 11.39 38.99
C GLY A 114 -24.51 11.07 39.54
N LYS A 115 -24.68 10.08 40.43
CA LYS A 115 -25.50 10.14 41.69
C LYS A 115 -26.99 10.61 41.71
N GLY A 116 -27.84 9.79 42.39
CA GLY A 116 -29.06 10.17 43.16
C GLY A 116 -30.39 9.79 42.48
N GLY A 117 -31.44 9.22 43.09
CA GLY A 117 -31.83 9.00 44.50
C GLY A 117 -33.33 9.36 44.65
N GLY A 118 -34.15 8.45 45.19
CA GLY A 118 -35.57 8.65 45.59
C GLY A 118 -36.59 8.17 44.55
N GLY A 119 -37.55 7.28 44.81
CA GLY A 119 -38.30 7.01 46.05
C GLY A 119 -39.69 7.66 45.91
N GLY A 120 -40.75 6.86 45.77
CA GLY A 120 -42.11 7.37 45.69
C GLY A 120 -43.13 6.37 45.13
N ASP A 121 -43.49 5.40 45.97
CA ASP A 121 -44.75 4.68 45.94
C ASP A 121 -45.94 5.66 45.88
N VAL A 122 -46.84 5.51 44.90
CA VAL A 122 -48.23 5.97 44.99
C VAL A 122 -49.16 4.94 44.33
N ASP A 123 -50.00 4.37 45.20
CA ASP A 123 -51.18 3.47 45.06
C ASP A 123 -51.57 2.93 43.67
#